data_AF-A0A959M7Q8-F1
#
_entry.id   AF-A0A959M7Q8-F1
#
_cell.length_a   1.000
_cell.length_b   1.000
_cell.length_c   1.000
_cell.angle_alpha   90.00
_cell.angle_beta   90.00
_cell.angle_gamma   90.00
#
_symmetry.space_group_name_H-M   'P 1'
#
loop_
_entity.id
_entity.type
_entity.pdbx_description
1 polymer ?
#
loop_
_entity_poly.entity_id
_entity_poly.type
_entity_poly.pdbx_seq_one_letter_code
_entity_poly.pdbx_strand_id
1 'polypeptide(L)'
;MNREDMLRVFGVVPRSVFIEVKVTDQEGLYTLPNSDILRGKTVVGVLNNPQRQVDDTDTVYTPSNRAVVSETVLNSAALTLWSDSVEFIKRHPLRHITLSDGDRGFTPTQNIRGFNPTESTIEVNNPNVPADKLVVGTSFWLQFLYID
;
A
#
# COMPACT_ATOMS: atom_id res chain seq x y z
N MET A 1 6.94 -10.88 9.57
CA MET A 1 6.31 -10.88 10.91
C MET A 1 5.23 -11.94 10.93
N ASN A 2 5.35 -12.95 11.80
CA ASN A 2 4.35 -14.02 11.87
C ASN A 2 3.11 -13.55 12.65
N ARG A 3 2.03 -14.35 12.63
CA ARG A 3 0.76 -14.04 13.31
C ARG A 3 0.92 -13.75 14.81
N GLU A 4 1.82 -14.48 15.49
CA GLU A 4 2.06 -14.31 16.92
C GLU A 4 2.77 -12.99 17.24
N ASP A 5 3.72 -12.59 16.39
CA ASP A 5 4.40 -11.29 16.49
C ASP A 5 3.41 -10.15 16.23
N MET A 6 2.49 -10.29 15.26
CA MET A 6 1.45 -9.27 15.01
C MET A 6 0.55 -9.10 16.24
N LEU A 7 0.12 -10.21 16.85
CA LEU A 7 -0.70 -10.20 18.06
C LEU A 7 0.04 -9.55 19.23
N ARG A 8 1.34 -9.81 19.38
CA ARG A 8 2.17 -9.20 20.44
C ARG A 8 2.32 -7.69 20.25
N VAL A 9 2.50 -7.21 19.02
CA VAL A 9 2.72 -5.79 18.72
C VAL A 9 1.43 -4.99 18.80
N PHE A 10 0.32 -5.52 18.27
CA PHE A 10 -0.93 -4.77 18.12
C PHE A 10 -2.02 -5.16 19.13
N GLY A 11 -1.85 -6.24 19.90
CA GLY A 11 -2.88 -6.80 20.76
C GLY A 11 -4.00 -7.54 20.00
N VAL A 12 -3.99 -7.48 18.67
CA VAL A 12 -4.91 -8.14 17.75
C VAL A 12 -4.16 -8.58 16.49
N VAL A 13 -4.71 -9.56 15.76
CA VAL A 13 -4.18 -9.90 14.43
C VAL A 13 -4.79 -8.94 13.41
N PRO A 14 -3.99 -8.10 12.72
CA PRO A 14 -4.49 -7.20 11.69
C PRO A 14 -5.18 -7.97 10.56
N ARG A 15 -6.25 -7.38 10.03
CA ARG A 15 -6.85 -7.80 8.76
C ARG A 15 -6.05 -7.19 7.61
N SER A 16 -6.20 -7.74 6.41
CA SER A 16 -5.57 -7.19 5.22
C SER A 16 -6.57 -6.92 4.10
N VAL A 17 -6.27 -5.94 3.25
CA VAL A 17 -6.98 -5.69 2.00
C VAL A 17 -5.99 -5.31 0.92
N PHE A 18 -6.22 -5.80 -0.30
CA PHE A 18 -5.47 -5.42 -1.48
C PHE A 18 -6.18 -4.32 -2.26
N ILE A 19 -5.44 -3.28 -2.62
CA ILE A 19 -5.90 -2.16 -3.45
C ILE A 19 -5.04 -2.09 -4.70
N GLU A 20 -5.68 -2.14 -5.86
CA GLU A 20 -5.05 -1.92 -7.15
C GLU A 20 -4.98 -0.42 -7.45
N VAL A 21 -3.77 0.12 -7.49
CA VAL A 21 -3.52 1.52 -7.86
C VAL A 21 -3.27 1.59 -9.36
N LYS A 22 -4.05 2.42 -10.04
CA LYS A 22 -3.98 2.60 -11.49
C LYS A 22 -3.06 3.77 -11.82
N VAL A 23 -2.10 3.56 -12.73
CA VAL A 23 -1.27 4.63 -13.27
C VAL A 23 -2.08 5.36 -14.33
N THR A 24 -2.53 6.57 -14.00
CA THR A 24 -3.39 7.44 -14.86
C THR A 24 -2.60 8.47 -15.63
N ASP A 25 -1.46 8.88 -15.10
CA ASP A 25 -0.59 9.94 -15.59
C ASP A 25 0.85 9.69 -15.09
N GLN A 26 1.77 10.60 -15.41
CA GLN A 26 3.17 10.57 -14.98
C GLN A 26 3.46 11.55 -13.83
N GLU A 27 2.44 12.17 -13.22
CA GLU A 27 2.63 13.12 -12.12
C GLU A 27 2.98 12.41 -10.81
N GLY A 28 2.70 11.10 -10.74
CA GLY A 28 3.06 10.27 -9.59
C GLY A 28 2.10 10.40 -8.42
N LEU A 29 0.91 10.98 -8.59
CA LEU A 29 -0.10 11.08 -7.53
C LEU A 29 -1.33 10.25 -7.91
N TYR A 30 -1.57 9.15 -7.18
CA TYR A 30 -2.64 8.21 -7.52
C TYR A 30 -3.64 8.04 -6.37
N THR A 31 -4.92 8.05 -6.70
CA THR A 31 -6.00 7.76 -5.76
C THR A 31 -5.98 6.29 -5.35
N LEU A 32 -6.53 5.98 -4.17
CA LEU A 32 -6.76 4.61 -3.70
C LEU A 32 -8.19 4.16 -4.04
N PRO A 33 -8.47 3.51 -5.18
CA PRO A 33 -9.82 3.04 -5.46
C PRO A 33 -10.22 1.92 -4.49
N ASN A 34 -11.53 1.75 -4.28
CA ASN A 34 -12.09 0.61 -3.54
C ASN A 34 -11.58 0.48 -2.08
N SER A 35 -11.13 1.59 -1.51
CA SER A 35 -10.47 1.65 -0.21
C SER A 35 -11.42 1.99 0.94
N ASP A 36 -12.72 2.10 0.68
CA ASP A 36 -13.76 2.44 1.67
C ASP A 36 -13.80 1.50 2.88
N ILE A 37 -13.38 0.25 2.71
CA ILE A 37 -13.25 -0.72 3.82
C ILE A 37 -12.25 -0.24 4.90
N LEU A 38 -11.29 0.61 4.52
CA LEU A 38 -10.31 1.20 5.43
C LEU A 38 -10.82 2.46 6.12
N ARG A 39 -12.02 2.95 5.77
CA ARG A 39 -12.57 4.19 6.32
C ARG A 39 -12.75 4.07 7.84
N GLY A 40 -12.14 5.00 8.57
CA GLY A 40 -12.16 5.04 10.03
C GLY A 40 -11.30 3.98 10.71
N LYS A 41 -10.67 3.07 9.96
CA LYS A 41 -9.80 2.02 10.52
C LYS A 41 -8.46 2.59 10.95
N THR A 42 -7.76 1.82 11.78
CA THR A 42 -6.35 2.08 12.06
C THR A 42 -5.50 1.27 11.09
N VAL A 43 -4.85 1.93 10.14
CA VAL A 43 -3.87 1.31 9.25
C VAL A 43 -2.55 1.18 10.00
N VAL A 44 -2.06 -0.05 10.10
CA VAL A 44 -0.84 -0.41 10.85
C VAL A 44 0.32 -0.82 9.93
N GLY A 45 0.05 -0.92 8.63
CA GLY A 45 1.08 -1.21 7.63
C GLY A 45 0.53 -1.10 6.22
N VAL A 46 1.40 -0.76 5.28
CA VAL A 46 1.11 -0.76 3.85
C VAL A 46 2.31 -1.36 3.14
N LEU A 47 2.04 -2.31 2.26
CA LEU A 47 3.01 -3.17 1.61
C LEU A 47 2.88 -2.98 0.10
N ASN A 48 4.00 -2.84 -0.59
CA ASN A 48 4.03 -3.05 -2.03
C ASN A 48 3.93 -4.56 -2.30
N ASN A 49 2.96 -4.98 -3.12
CA ASN A 49 2.82 -6.38 -3.52
C ASN A 49 2.58 -6.45 -5.03
N PRO A 50 3.61 -6.19 -5.86
CA PRO A 50 3.42 -6.02 -7.29
C PRO A 50 2.85 -7.27 -7.96
N GLN A 51 3.15 -8.46 -7.45
CA GLN A 51 2.88 -9.72 -8.14
C GLN A 51 1.58 -10.42 -7.74
N ARG A 52 0.63 -9.75 -7.03
CA ARG A 52 -0.66 -10.31 -6.54
C ARG A 52 -0.79 -11.79 -6.88
N GLN A 53 -0.42 -12.69 -5.96
CA GLN A 53 -0.74 -14.10 -6.17
C GLN A 53 -2.26 -14.18 -6.30
N VAL A 54 -2.73 -14.47 -7.52
CA VAL A 54 -4.14 -14.35 -7.93
C VAL A 54 -5.03 -15.33 -7.17
N ASP A 55 -4.43 -16.28 -6.47
CA ASP A 55 -5.07 -17.36 -5.72
C ASP A 55 -5.52 -16.97 -4.29
N ASP A 56 -5.28 -15.75 -3.83
CA ASP A 56 -5.74 -15.30 -2.52
C ASP A 56 -7.22 -14.87 -2.58
N THR A 57 -8.10 -15.77 -2.13
CA THR A 57 -9.57 -15.64 -2.11
C THR A 57 -10.08 -14.54 -1.16
N ASP A 58 -9.18 -13.89 -0.43
CA ASP A 58 -9.48 -12.77 0.48
C ASP A 58 -9.58 -11.41 -0.25
N THR A 59 -9.57 -11.42 -1.59
CA THR A 59 -9.75 -10.21 -2.39
C THR A 59 -11.22 -9.94 -2.65
N VAL A 60 -11.74 -8.90 -1.99
CA VAL A 60 -13.11 -8.37 -2.21
C VAL A 60 -13.26 -7.75 -3.62
N TYR A 61 -12.16 -7.53 -4.35
CA TYR A 61 -12.15 -6.75 -5.59
C TYR A 61 -11.56 -7.48 -6.80
N THR A 62 -12.25 -7.32 -7.94
CA THR A 62 -11.84 -7.85 -9.25
C THR A 62 -10.66 -7.05 -9.82
N PRO A 63 -9.55 -7.71 -10.22
CA PRO A 63 -8.44 -7.06 -10.91
C PRO A 63 -8.87 -6.33 -12.19
N SER A 64 -8.21 -5.21 -12.52
CA SER A 64 -8.49 -4.43 -13.73
C SER A 64 -7.97 -5.06 -15.03
N ASN A 65 -7.21 -6.17 -14.96
CA ASN A 65 -6.50 -6.82 -16.07
C ASN A 65 -5.47 -5.92 -16.78
N ARG A 66 -5.05 -4.82 -16.15
CA ARG A 66 -3.96 -3.98 -16.66
C ARG A 66 -2.62 -4.68 -16.48
N ALA A 67 -1.67 -4.33 -17.34
CA ALA A 67 -0.29 -4.73 -17.14
C ALA A 67 0.23 -4.21 -15.79
N VAL A 68 1.01 -5.02 -15.11
CA VAL A 68 1.52 -4.73 -13.76
C VAL A 68 2.86 -4.01 -13.87
N VAL A 69 3.03 -2.92 -13.12
CA VAL A 69 4.32 -2.24 -12.96
C VAL A 69 5.30 -3.21 -12.32
N SER A 70 6.47 -3.39 -12.92
CA SER A 70 7.43 -4.36 -12.43
C SER A 70 7.95 -4.01 -11.03
N GLU A 71 8.27 -5.04 -10.25
CA GLU A 71 8.82 -4.87 -8.91
C GLU A 71 10.08 -3.99 -8.91
N THR A 72 10.98 -4.16 -9.88
CA THR A 72 12.18 -3.33 -10.01
C THR A 72 11.86 -1.84 -10.13
N VAL A 73 10.77 -1.48 -10.81
CA VAL A 73 10.35 -0.09 -10.97
C VAL A 73 9.76 0.45 -9.67
N LEU A 74 8.90 -0.31 -9.01
CA LEU A 74 8.30 0.12 -7.74
C LEU A 74 9.31 0.17 -6.60
N ASN A 75 10.30 -0.72 -6.57
CA ASN A 75 11.36 -0.74 -5.56
C ASN A 75 12.34 0.42 -5.73
N SER A 76 12.50 0.91 -6.97
CA SER A 76 13.30 2.11 -7.23
C SER A 76 12.50 3.39 -6.99
N ALA A 77 11.17 3.33 -6.96
CA ALA A 77 10.28 4.43 -6.59
C ALA A 77 10.16 4.63 -5.08
N ALA A 78 10.21 5.88 -4.62
CA ALA A 78 9.88 6.21 -3.24
C ALA A 78 8.36 6.35 -3.11
N LEU A 79 7.70 5.23 -2.81
CA LEU A 79 6.26 5.22 -2.53
C LEU A 79 5.97 5.87 -1.18
N THR A 80 5.06 6.83 -1.16
CA THR A 80 4.62 7.55 0.04
C THR A 80 3.10 7.60 0.06
N LEU A 81 2.50 7.21 1.19
CA LEU A 81 1.09 7.46 1.45
C LEU A 81 0.94 8.88 2.00
N TRP A 82 0.14 9.67 1.31
CA TRP A 82 -0.21 11.03 1.68
C TRP A 82 -1.69 11.10 2.09
N SER A 83 -2.00 11.95 3.06
CA SER A 83 -3.37 12.24 3.49
C SER A 83 -3.55 13.75 3.64
N ASP A 84 -4.59 14.27 3.00
CA ASP A 84 -5.03 15.67 3.03
C ASP A 84 -6.00 15.97 4.17
N SER A 85 -6.31 14.96 4.99
CA SER A 85 -7.20 15.18 6.12
C SER A 85 -6.63 16.27 7.02
N VAL A 86 -7.49 17.21 7.44
CA VAL A 86 -7.07 18.40 8.23
C VAL A 86 -6.40 17.99 9.55
N GLU A 87 -6.69 16.78 10.04
CA GLU A 87 -6.05 16.17 11.22
C GLU A 87 -4.74 15.41 10.90
N PHE A 88 -4.45 15.10 9.63
CA PHE A 88 -3.39 14.17 9.19
C PHE A 88 -2.58 14.62 7.96
N ILE A 89 -2.10 15.87 7.88
CA ILE A 89 -1.05 16.21 6.89
C ILE A 89 0.25 15.49 7.26
N LYS A 90 0.37 14.22 6.87
CA LYS A 90 1.49 13.33 7.17
C LYS A 90 1.88 12.55 5.92
N ARG A 91 3.19 12.46 5.70
CA ARG A 91 3.80 11.60 4.68
C ARG A 91 4.28 10.33 5.35
N HIS A 92 3.83 9.20 4.85
CA HIS A 92 4.21 7.88 5.36
C HIS A 92 4.95 7.13 4.26
N PRO A 93 6.30 7.04 4.31
CA PRO A 93 7.03 6.25 3.33
C PRO A 93 6.61 4.80 3.46
N LEU A 94 6.25 4.18 2.34
CA LEU A 94 5.95 2.77 2.29
C LEU A 94 7.27 2.01 2.40
N ARG A 95 7.36 1.08 3.35
CA ARG A 95 8.52 0.17 3.45
C ARG A 95 8.12 -1.19 2.89
N HIS A 96 9.03 -1.79 2.15
CA HIS A 96 8.94 -3.22 1.84
C HIS A 96 8.96 -4.00 3.15
N ILE A 97 7.91 -4.76 3.43
CA ILE A 97 7.99 -5.83 4.43
C ILE A 97 8.13 -7.10 3.60
N THR A 98 9.37 -7.56 3.45
CA THR A 98 9.61 -8.92 2.95
C THR A 98 9.08 -9.87 4.02
N LEU A 99 7.96 -10.54 3.73
CA LEU A 99 7.45 -11.62 4.55
C LEU A 99 8.15 -12.92 4.13
N SER A 100 9.46 -12.98 4.31
CA SER A 100 10.20 -14.24 4.30
C SER A 100 10.25 -14.78 5.73
N ASP A 101 10.30 -16.10 5.92
CA ASP A 101 10.39 -16.75 7.25
C ASP A 101 11.60 -16.29 8.09
N GLY A 102 12.54 -15.51 7.51
CA GLY A 102 13.73 -14.99 8.16
C GLY A 102 13.76 -13.47 8.43
N ASP A 103 12.87 -12.66 7.84
CA ASP A 103 12.97 -11.20 7.94
C ASP A 103 12.31 -10.65 9.21
N ARG A 104 13.15 -10.45 10.24
CA ARG A 104 12.84 -9.84 11.56
C ARG A 104 12.62 -8.32 11.50
N GLY A 105 12.17 -7.79 10.37
CA GLY A 105 12.21 -6.35 10.07
C GLY A 105 10.85 -5.65 10.04
N PHE A 106 9.87 -6.01 10.87
CA PHE A 106 8.70 -5.13 11.02
C PHE A 106 9.09 -3.96 11.92
N THR A 107 9.44 -2.83 11.32
CA THR A 107 9.45 -1.56 12.05
C THR A 107 8.00 -1.08 12.08
N PRO A 108 7.33 -0.99 13.23
CA PRO A 108 6.00 -0.39 13.31
C PRO A 108 6.11 1.04 12.79
N THR A 109 5.74 1.24 11.54
CA THR A 109 5.51 2.58 11.03
C THR A 109 4.28 3.12 11.77
N GLN A 110 4.33 4.41 12.03
CA GLN A 110 3.32 5.18 12.75
C GLN A 110 1.89 4.74 12.38
N ASN A 111 1.12 4.25 13.34
CA ASN A 111 -0.27 3.85 13.11
C ASN A 111 -1.07 5.05 12.57
N ILE A 112 -1.77 4.87 11.46
CA ILE A 112 -2.64 5.88 10.87
C ILE A 112 -4.06 5.62 11.37
N ARG A 113 -4.46 6.31 12.43
CA ARG A 113 -5.78 6.19 13.05
C ARG A 113 -6.81 6.95 12.23
N GLY A 114 -8.04 6.46 12.17
CA GLY A 114 -9.13 7.17 11.50
C GLY A 114 -8.89 7.37 10.01
N PHE A 115 -8.27 6.39 9.35
CA PHE A 115 -7.86 6.51 7.95
C PHE A 115 -9.02 6.93 7.06
N ASN A 116 -8.82 7.99 6.27
CA ASN A 116 -9.83 8.49 5.33
C ASN A 116 -9.36 8.28 3.88
N PRO A 117 -9.83 7.22 3.21
CA PRO A 117 -9.38 6.87 1.87
C PRO A 117 -9.66 7.94 0.81
N THR A 118 -10.74 8.70 0.96
CA THR A 118 -11.12 9.76 0.00
C THR A 118 -10.24 10.99 0.07
N GLU A 119 -9.48 11.14 1.15
CA GLU A 119 -8.50 12.23 1.36
C GLU A 119 -7.07 11.70 1.25
N SER A 120 -6.87 10.44 0.85
CA SER A 120 -5.56 9.81 0.80
C SER A 120 -5.13 9.47 -0.62
N THR A 121 -3.86 9.72 -0.93
CA THR A 121 -3.25 9.38 -2.22
C THR A 121 -1.91 8.69 -2.04
N ILE A 122 -1.52 7.94 -3.06
CA ILE A 122 -0.19 7.36 -3.18
C ILE A 122 0.64 8.29 -4.04
N GLU A 123 1.62 8.91 -3.40
CA GLU A 123 2.69 9.63 -4.06
C GLU A 123 3.79 8.63 -4.42
N VAL A 124 4.00 8.44 -5.72
CA VAL A 124 5.12 7.74 -6.32
C VAL A 124 6.16 8.81 -6.63
N ASN A 125 6.92 9.21 -5.62
CA ASN A 125 7.95 10.21 -5.80
C ASN A 125 9.20 9.54 -6.37
N ASN A 126 9.74 10.09 -7.46
CA ASN A 126 11.07 9.68 -7.88
C ASN A 126 11.83 10.71 -8.70
N PRO A 127 12.93 11.27 -8.18
CA PRO A 127 13.89 12.02 -9.00
C PRO A 127 14.74 11.14 -9.93
N ASN A 128 14.72 9.80 -9.79
CA ASN A 128 15.60 8.85 -10.47
C ASN A 128 14.89 7.71 -11.23
N VAL A 129 13.56 7.63 -11.26
CA VAL A 129 12.86 6.71 -12.18
C VAL A 129 12.67 7.45 -13.50
N PRO A 130 13.28 6.99 -14.59
CA PRO A 130 13.03 7.59 -15.87
C PRO A 130 11.55 7.39 -16.24
N ALA A 131 10.95 8.43 -16.85
CA ALA A 131 9.51 8.52 -17.13
C ALA A 131 8.96 7.36 -17.99
N ASP A 132 9.85 6.55 -18.58
CA ASP A 132 9.52 5.35 -19.37
C ASP A 132 9.15 4.13 -18.51
N LYS A 133 9.31 4.17 -17.19
CA LYS A 133 9.07 3.00 -16.33
C LYS A 133 7.72 2.98 -15.64
N LEU A 134 7.12 4.15 -15.37
CA LEU A 134 5.76 4.25 -14.86
C LEU A 134 4.80 4.55 -16.02
N VAL A 135 4.36 3.49 -16.70
CA VAL A 135 3.64 3.61 -17.96
C VAL A 135 2.14 3.81 -17.70
N VAL A 136 1.55 4.86 -18.27
CA VAL A 136 0.10 5.10 -18.21
C VAL A 136 -0.66 3.88 -18.73
N GLY A 137 -1.71 3.47 -18.01
CA GLY A 137 -2.48 2.26 -18.33
C GLY A 137 -1.97 0.99 -17.66
N THR A 138 -0.85 1.05 -16.92
CA THR A 138 -0.43 -0.01 -16.00
C THR A 138 -1.08 0.13 -14.61
N SER A 139 -0.80 -0.82 -13.73
CA SER A 139 -1.26 -0.82 -12.33
C SER A 139 -0.24 -1.46 -11.40
N PHE A 140 -0.37 -1.22 -10.11
CA PHE A 140 0.36 -1.95 -9.06
C PHE A 140 -0.54 -2.19 -7.85
N TRP A 141 -0.20 -3.18 -7.05
CA TRP A 141 -1.02 -3.55 -5.91
C TRP A 141 -0.36 -3.17 -4.59
N LEU A 142 -1.16 -2.62 -3.70
CA LEU A 142 -0.79 -2.35 -2.31
C LEU A 142 -1.61 -3.24 -1.38
N GLN A 143 -0.97 -3.85 -0.40
CA GLN A 143 -1.65 -4.57 0.68
C GLN A 143 -1.64 -3.69 1.93
N PHE A 144 -2.83 -3.32 2.41
CA PHE A 144 -3.02 -2.57 3.63
C PHE A 144 -3.31 -3.53 4.77
N LEU A 145 -2.59 -3.38 5.89
CA LEU A 145 -2.86 -4.04 7.15
C LEU A 145 -3.61 -3.08 8.06
N TYR A 146 -4.73 -3.51 8.61
CA TYR A 146 -5.59 -2.66 9.43
C TYR A 146 -6.22 -3.39 10.60
N ILE A 147 -6.59 -2.61 11.62
CA ILE A 147 -7.38 -3.04 12.78
C ILE A 147 -8.59 -2.11 12.94
N ASP A 148 -9.64 -2.64 13.56
CA ASP A 148 -10.87 -1.90 13.87
C ASP A 148 -10.61 -0.78 14.90
#